data_AF-A0A955H1R7-F1
#
_entry.id   AF-A0A955H1R7-F1
#
_cell.length_a   1.000
_cell.length_b   1.000
_cell.length_c   1.000
_cell.angle_alpha   90.00
_cell.angle_beta   90.00
_cell.angle_gamma   90.00
#
_symmetry.space_group_name_H-M   'P 1'
#
loop_
_entity.id
_entity.type
_entity.pdbx_description
1 polymer ?
#
loop_
_entity_poly.entity_id
_entity_poly.type
_entity_poly.pdbx_seq_one_letter_code
_entity_poly.pdbx_strand_id
1 'polypeptide(L)'
;MGKTATNLVIVLGLITVAFAGFYLYMQQENADVSFGGNNTQDVQAMLRDAQEYISYGDTLKAIDLKVEFFDDPRLLSYKSFSTQVQDRPIGRPNPFADTTVINPAAIDF
;
A
#
# COMPACT_ATOMS: atom_id res chain seq x y z
N MET A 1 -63.09 -9.74 19.80
CA MET A 1 -61.81 -9.22 20.35
C MET A 1 -62.10 -7.92 21.07
N GLY A 2 -61.76 -7.83 22.35
CA GLY A 2 -62.12 -6.67 23.18
C GLY A 2 -61.40 -5.40 22.71
N LYS A 3 -62.07 -4.25 22.83
CA LYS A 3 -61.52 -2.92 22.47
C LYS A 3 -60.13 -2.66 23.08
N THR A 4 -59.88 -3.24 24.26
CA THR A 4 -58.58 -3.22 24.95
C THR A 4 -57.47 -3.93 24.17
N ALA A 5 -57.75 -5.08 23.54
CA ALA A 5 -56.77 -5.80 22.74
C ALA A 5 -56.44 -5.05 21.45
N THR A 6 -57.44 -4.42 20.81
CA THR A 6 -57.23 -3.58 19.64
C THR A 6 -56.35 -2.36 19.97
N ASN A 7 -56.62 -1.69 21.09
CA ASN A 7 -55.81 -0.56 21.54
C ASN A 7 -54.37 -0.98 21.89
N LEU A 8 -54.20 -2.14 22.52
CA LEU A 8 -52.88 -2.67 22.86
C LEU A 8 -52.04 -2.95 21.60
N VAL A 9 -52.65 -3.54 20.56
CA VAL A 9 -51.98 -3.82 19.29
C VAL A 9 -51.59 -2.53 18.56
N ILE A 10 -52.46 -1.51 18.59
CA ILE A 10 -52.16 -0.21 17.98
C ILE A 10 -50.98 0.47 18.67
N VAL A 11 -50.96 0.46 20.01
CA VAL A 11 -49.85 1.03 20.80
C VAL A 11 -48.54 0.29 20.54
N LEU A 12 -48.57 -1.05 20.53
CA LEU A 12 -47.40 -1.86 20.17
C LEU A 12 -46.91 -1.60 18.74
N GLY A 13 -47.83 -1.46 17.79
CA GLY A 13 -47.51 -1.11 16.40
C GLY A 13 -46.82 0.24 16.30
N LEU A 14 -47.33 1.26 16.99
CA LEU A 14 -46.73 2.60 17.01
C LEU A 14 -45.33 2.59 17.63
N ILE A 15 -45.12 1.87 18.75
CA ILE A 15 -43.80 1.73 19.37
C ILE A 15 -42.83 1.05 18.42
N THR A 16 -43.27 0.01 17.71
CA THR A 16 -42.43 -0.74 16.76
C THR A 16 -42.02 0.15 15.58
N VAL A 17 -42.95 0.92 15.01
CA VAL A 17 -42.67 1.86 13.92
C VAL A 17 -41.76 2.99 14.39
N ALA A 18 -41.99 3.54 15.58
CA ALA A 18 -41.14 4.57 16.16
C ALA A 18 -39.72 4.06 16.41
N PHE A 19 -39.58 2.84 16.93
CA PHE A 19 -38.28 2.22 17.18
C PHE A 19 -37.54 1.89 15.87
N ALA A 20 -38.23 1.35 14.87
CA ALA A 20 -37.66 1.09 13.55
C ALA A 20 -37.25 2.39 12.85
N GLY A 21 -38.10 3.42 12.90
CA GLY A 21 -37.80 4.75 12.35
C GLY A 21 -36.62 5.40 13.05
N PHE A 22 -36.57 5.36 14.39
CA PHE A 22 -35.45 5.87 15.17
C PHE A 22 -34.16 5.10 14.89
N TYR A 23 -34.21 3.78 14.76
CA TYR A 23 -33.05 2.95 14.44
C TYR A 23 -32.51 3.23 13.03
N LEU A 24 -33.37 3.47 12.04
CA LEU A 24 -32.95 3.88 10.69
C LEU A 24 -32.41 5.32 10.67
N TYR A 25 -33.01 6.22 11.45
CA TYR A 25 -32.56 7.61 11.58
C TYR A 25 -31.19 7.69 12.28
N MET A 26 -30.99 6.96 13.38
CA MET A 26 -29.68 6.87 14.03
C MET A 26 -28.62 6.18 13.16
N GLN A 27 -29.01 5.26 12.27
CA GLN A 27 -28.07 4.74 11.28
C GLN A 27 -27.63 5.81 10.28
N GLN A 28 -28.50 6.76 9.91
CA GLN A 28 -28.09 7.89 9.06
C GLN A 28 -27.12 8.83 9.79
N GLU A 29 -27.39 9.16 11.06
CA GLU A 29 -26.49 10.01 11.86
C GLU A 29 -25.15 9.33 12.19
N ASN A 30 -25.12 8.01 12.41
CA ASN A 30 -23.87 7.25 12.61
C ASN A 30 -23.17 6.86 11.29
N ALA A 31 -23.89 6.83 10.16
CA ALA A 31 -23.28 6.74 8.83
C ALA A 31 -22.59 8.07 8.45
N ASP A 32 -22.93 9.18 9.09
CA ASP A 32 -22.29 10.48 8.85
C ASP A 32 -20.98 10.67 9.67
N VAL A 33 -20.66 9.75 10.59
CA VAL A 33 -19.40 9.78 11.38
C VAL A 33 -18.39 8.70 10.91
N SER A 34 -18.66 7.98 9.82
CA SER A 34 -17.73 6.99 9.27
C SER A 34 -17.96 6.79 7.78
N PHE A 35 -17.07 7.40 6.97
CA PHE A 35 -17.00 7.39 5.51
C PHE A 35 -17.96 8.35 4.81
N GLY A 36 -17.60 9.64 4.82
CA GLY A 36 -18.17 10.64 3.93
C GLY A 36 -18.11 10.19 2.47
N GLY A 37 -19.28 10.26 1.81
CA GLY A 37 -19.58 10.03 0.40
C GLY A 37 -18.46 9.50 -0.51
N ASN A 38 -18.49 8.19 -0.79
CA ASN A 38 -17.99 7.49 -2.00
C ASN A 38 -17.82 5.96 -1.82
N ASN A 39 -18.38 5.34 -0.77
CA ASN A 39 -18.17 3.91 -0.45
C ASN A 39 -18.43 2.91 -1.58
N THR A 40 -19.41 3.13 -2.46
CA THR A 40 -19.61 2.24 -3.62
C THR A 40 -18.50 2.37 -4.65
N GLN A 41 -17.96 3.58 -4.85
CA GLN A 41 -16.89 3.85 -5.80
C GLN A 41 -15.54 3.40 -5.25
N ASP A 42 -15.31 3.54 -3.94
CA ASP A 42 -14.10 3.04 -3.26
C ASP A 42 -14.07 1.51 -3.20
N VAL A 43 -15.21 0.85 -2.94
CA VAL A 43 -15.28 -0.63 -3.00
C VAL A 43 -15.04 -1.14 -4.43
N GLN A 44 -15.57 -0.44 -5.44
CA GLN A 44 -15.32 -0.79 -6.85
C GLN A 44 -13.86 -0.55 -7.28
N ALA A 45 -13.25 0.53 -6.80
CA ALA A 45 -11.84 0.82 -7.01
C ALA A 45 -10.96 -0.26 -6.35
N MET A 46 -11.27 -0.63 -5.10
CA MET A 46 -10.53 -1.67 -4.37
C MET A 46 -10.65 -3.06 -5.03
N LEU A 47 -11.83 -3.40 -5.56
CA LEU A 47 -12.03 -4.63 -6.34
C LEU A 47 -11.23 -4.63 -7.65
N ARG A 48 -11.16 -3.49 -8.34
CA ARG A 48 -10.37 -3.33 -9.57
C ARG A 48 -8.87 -3.46 -9.28
N ASP A 49 -8.39 -2.80 -8.24
CA ASP A 49 -6.98 -2.82 -7.87
C ASP A 49 -6.53 -4.23 -7.41
N ALA A 50 -7.40 -4.98 -6.74
CA ALA A 50 -7.15 -6.37 -6.39
C ALA A 50 -7.03 -7.29 -7.61
N GLN A 51 -7.87 -7.10 -8.64
CA GLN A 51 -7.78 -7.85 -9.90
C GLN A 51 -6.47 -7.53 -10.63
N GLU A 52 -6.08 -6.26 -10.65
CA GLU A 52 -4.84 -5.82 -11.29
C GLU A 52 -3.61 -6.42 -10.59
N TYR A 53 -3.59 -6.44 -9.25
CA TYR A 53 -2.53 -7.09 -8.47
C TYR A 53 -2.38 -8.59 -8.78
N ILE A 54 -3.50 -9.31 -8.90
CA ILE A 54 -3.49 -10.73 -9.27
C ILE A 54 -2.90 -10.92 -10.67
N SER A 55 -3.27 -10.06 -11.62
CA SER A 55 -2.75 -10.12 -12.99
C SER A 55 -1.22 -9.91 -13.08
N TYR A 56 -0.68 -9.00 -12.26
CA TYR A 56 0.77 -8.81 -12.15
C TYR A 56 1.46 -10.04 -11.55
N GLY A 57 0.84 -10.68 -10.55
CA GLY A 57 1.35 -11.91 -9.95
C GLY A 57 1.45 -13.05 -10.96
N ASP A 58 0.44 -13.23 -11.80
CA ASP A 58 0.46 -14.25 -12.85
C ASP A 58 1.48 -13.95 -13.95
N THR A 59 1.63 -12.66 -14.30
CA THR A 59 2.66 -12.20 -15.25
C THR A 59 4.07 -12.49 -14.72
N LEU A 60 4.34 -12.19 -13.45
CA LEU A 60 5.64 -12.45 -12.83
C LEU A 60 5.93 -13.96 -12.72
N LYS A 61 4.92 -14.78 -12.45
CA LYS A 61 5.05 -16.25 -12.46
C LYS A 61 5.30 -16.82 -13.86
N ALA A 62 4.79 -16.15 -14.90
CA ALA A 62 5.00 -16.55 -16.28
C ALA A 62 6.40 -16.16 -16.81
N ILE A 63 7.11 -15.26 -16.12
CA ILE A 63 8.48 -14.89 -16.46
C ILE A 63 9.43 -15.99 -15.97
N ASP A 64 9.85 -16.85 -16.89
CA ASP A 64 10.95 -17.80 -16.69
C ASP A 64 12.26 -17.16 -17.14
N LEU A 65 13.10 -16.77 -16.16
CA LEU A 65 14.41 -16.18 -16.41
C LEU A 65 15.44 -17.28 -16.63
N LYS A 66 15.76 -17.56 -17.88
CA LYS A 66 16.84 -18.48 -18.26
C LYS A 66 18.20 -17.87 -17.97
N VAL A 67 18.73 -18.14 -16.79
CA VAL A 67 20.02 -17.61 -16.31
C VAL A 67 21.22 -18.32 -16.99
N GLU A 68 20.97 -19.42 -17.68
CA GLU A 68 21.96 -20.25 -18.39
C GLU A 68 22.81 -19.44 -19.40
N PHE A 69 22.27 -18.35 -19.95
CA PHE A 69 23.03 -17.45 -20.81
C PHE A 69 24.21 -16.79 -20.08
N PHE A 70 24.08 -16.49 -18.79
CA PHE A 70 25.15 -15.86 -18.00
C PHE A 70 26.27 -16.83 -17.60
N ASP A 71 26.05 -18.13 -17.78
CA ASP A 71 27.03 -19.18 -17.53
C ASP A 71 27.90 -19.51 -18.76
N ASP A 72 27.72 -18.80 -19.90
CA ASP A 72 28.57 -18.98 -21.07
C ASP A 72 30.04 -18.66 -20.72
N PRO A 73 30.97 -19.62 -20.87
CA PRO A 73 32.40 -19.41 -20.64
C PRO A 73 32.99 -18.22 -21.41
N ARG A 74 32.40 -17.85 -22.54
CA ARG A 74 32.79 -16.70 -23.36
C ARG A 74 32.38 -15.36 -22.76
N LEU A 75 31.36 -15.32 -21.90
CA LEU A 75 30.95 -14.10 -21.17
C LEU A 75 31.73 -13.96 -19.86
N LEU A 76 32.04 -15.10 -19.21
CA LEU A 76 32.88 -15.13 -18.01
C LEU A 76 34.33 -14.70 -18.28
N SER A 77 34.82 -14.84 -19.51
CA SER A 77 36.17 -14.38 -19.89
C SER A 77 36.30 -12.85 -20.00
N TYR A 78 35.18 -12.13 -20.16
CA TYR A 78 35.13 -10.66 -20.09
C TYR A 78 34.89 -10.13 -18.68
N LYS A 79 34.74 -11.02 -17.70
CA LYS A 79 34.59 -10.65 -16.29
C LYS A 79 35.93 -10.09 -15.82
N SER A 80 36.08 -8.77 -15.94
CA SER A 80 37.22 -8.05 -15.38
C SER A 80 37.20 -8.23 -13.87
N PHE A 81 38.20 -8.92 -13.32
CA PHE A 81 38.53 -8.93 -11.90
C PHE A 81 39.13 -7.59 -11.46
N SER A 82 38.67 -6.48 -12.04
CA SER A 82 38.99 -5.15 -11.54
C SER A 82 38.66 -5.15 -10.05
N THR A 83 39.68 -4.86 -9.26
CA THR A 83 39.61 -4.66 -7.80
C THR A 83 38.26 -4.07 -7.43
N GLN A 84 37.58 -4.71 -6.46
CA GLN A 84 36.36 -4.18 -5.84
C GLN A 84 36.49 -2.66 -5.77
N VAL A 85 35.54 -1.95 -6.39
CA VAL A 85 35.42 -0.51 -6.19
C VAL A 85 35.23 -0.36 -4.69
N GLN A 86 36.27 0.09 -3.99
CA GLN A 86 36.16 0.34 -2.56
C GLN A 86 35.02 1.34 -2.40
N ASP A 87 34.02 0.97 -1.60
CA ASP A 87 32.92 1.86 -1.27
C ASP A 87 33.53 3.15 -0.72
N ARG A 88 33.47 4.20 -1.53
CA ARG A 88 33.88 5.52 -1.08
C ARG A 88 32.81 5.98 -0.09
N PRO A 89 33.19 6.53 1.07
CA PRO A 89 32.21 7.06 2.00
C PRO A 89 31.31 8.08 1.28
N ILE A 90 30.01 8.02 1.54
CA ILE A 90 29.02 8.88 0.92
C ILE A 90 29.26 10.31 1.42
N GLY A 91 29.92 11.11 0.58
CA GLY A 91 30.16 12.52 0.82
C GLY A 91 30.99 12.81 2.06
N ARG A 92 31.12 14.10 2.36
CA ARG A 92 31.66 14.58 3.63
C ARG A 92 30.48 14.78 4.60
N PRO A 93 30.63 14.47 5.89
CA PRO A 93 29.61 14.80 6.90
C PRO A 93 29.19 16.27 6.87
N ASN A 94 30.11 17.15 6.48
CA ASN A 94 29.84 18.55 6.17
C ASN A 94 30.33 18.88 4.75
N PRO A 95 29.43 19.13 3.79
CA PRO A 95 29.80 19.47 2.41
C PRO A 95 30.45 20.84 2.26
N PHE A 96 30.39 21.71 3.29
CA PHE A 96 30.94 23.07 3.27
C PHE A 96 32.20 23.24 4.13
N ALA A 97 32.68 22.18 4.79
CA ALA A 97 33.92 22.28 5.54
C ALA A 97 35.09 22.51 4.56
N ASP A 98 36.12 23.25 4.99
CA ASP A 98 37.27 23.50 4.12
C ASP A 98 37.96 22.18 3.76
N THR A 99 38.38 22.01 2.50
CA THR A 99 39.23 20.90 2.09
C THR A 99 40.66 21.25 2.48
N THR A 100 41.23 20.53 3.44
CA THR A 100 42.69 20.54 3.63
C THR A 100 43.33 20.00 2.36
N VAL A 101 43.91 20.90 1.56
CA VAL A 101 44.71 20.55 0.39
C VAL A 101 45.91 19.75 0.90
N ILE A 102 45.90 18.44 0.68
CA ILE A 102 47.06 17.61 0.95
C ILE A 102 48.08 17.97 -0.14
N ASN A 103 49.19 18.59 0.28
CA ASN A 103 50.29 18.91 -0.62
C ASN A 103 50.87 17.59 -1.18
N PRO A 104 50.84 17.35 -2.50
CA PRO A 104 51.31 16.11 -3.10
C PRO A 104 52.84 15.91 -3.00
N ALA A 105 53.59 16.87 -2.45
CA ALA A 105 55.04 16.79 -2.30
C ALA A 105 55.54 15.99 -1.07
N ALA A 106 54.65 15.37 -0.27
CA ALA A 106 55.01 14.69 0.99
C ALA A 106 54.68 13.18 1.01
N ILE A 107 54.48 12.55 -0.14
CA ILE A 107 54.40 11.09 -0.24
C ILE A 107 55.78 10.61 -0.69
N ASP A 108 56.67 10.37 0.27
CA ASP A 108 57.90 9.59 0.04
C ASP A 108 57.50 8.17 -0.36
N PHE A 109 58.19 7.67 -1.39
CA PHE A 109 58.01 6.34 -2.01
C PHE A 109 58.45 5.20 -1.09
#